data_AF-A0A969SB06-F1
#
_entry.id   AF-A0A969SB06-F1
#
_cell.length_a   1.000
_cell.length_b   1.000
_cell.length_c   1.000
_cell.angle_alpha   90.00
_cell.angle_beta   90.00
_cell.angle_gamma   90.00
#
_symmetry.space_group_name_H-M   'P 1'
#
loop_
_entity.id
_entity.type
_entity.pdbx_description
1 polymer ?
#
loop_
_entity_poly.entity_id
_entity_poly.type
_entity_poly.pdbx_seq_one_letter_code
_entity_poly.pdbx_strand_id
1 'polypeptide(L)'
;MTNFSSQRRALVVQNDFSPFGNKLIQSGYVNRDQMQQALVESRKTGKPLTQIIEALTGQALPPDLIRQYKKQQLFELKILYGVESMDPELDERPIDEVGELIDTLIPID
;
A
#
# COMPACT_ATOMS: atom_id res chain seq x y z
N MET A 1 -3.79 14.93 -36.46
CA MET A 1 -4.16 13.95 -35.41
C MET A 1 -2.87 13.33 -34.89
N THR A 2 -2.36 13.81 -33.76
CA THR A 2 -1.10 13.34 -33.17
C THR A 2 -1.38 12.17 -32.23
N ASN A 3 -0.98 10.98 -32.66
CA ASN A 3 -1.17 9.73 -31.95
C ASN A 3 -0.05 9.58 -30.91
N PHE A 4 -0.30 9.98 -29.66
CA PHE A 4 0.63 9.70 -28.57
C PHE A 4 0.55 8.21 -28.22
N SER A 5 1.46 7.42 -28.78
CA SER A 5 1.64 6.03 -28.42
C SER A 5 2.04 5.96 -26.93
N SER A 6 1.15 5.37 -26.13
CA SER A 6 1.37 5.18 -24.70
C SER A 6 2.51 4.18 -24.48
N GLN A 7 3.75 4.66 -24.46
CA GLN A 7 4.91 3.90 -24.00
C GLN A 7 4.89 3.77 -22.48
N ARG A 8 3.81 3.21 -21.91
CA ARG A 8 3.80 2.73 -20.52
C ARG A 8 4.38 1.32 -20.47
N ARG A 9 5.68 1.19 -20.76
CA ARG A 9 6.47 0.03 -20.32
C ARG A 9 7.30 0.44 -19.12
N ALA A 10 6.61 0.80 -18.03
CA ALA A 10 7.27 0.99 -16.74
C ALA A 10 7.59 -0.41 -16.17
N LEU A 11 8.87 -0.79 -16.21
CA LEU A 11 9.54 -1.77 -15.35
C LEU A 11 8.66 -2.95 -14.89
N VAL A 12 8.31 -3.87 -15.80
CA VAL A 12 7.88 -5.21 -15.39
C VAL A 12 9.14 -5.98 -15.01
N VAL A 13 9.65 -5.73 -13.80
CA VAL A 13 10.36 -6.79 -13.10
C VAL A 13 9.35 -7.91 -12.97
N GLN A 14 9.71 -9.09 -13.50
CA GLN A 14 8.93 -10.31 -13.44
C GLN A 14 8.89 -10.81 -11.98
N ASN A 15 8.29 -10.00 -11.10
CA ASN A 15 8.06 -10.33 -9.71
C ASN A 15 6.61 -10.82 -9.63
N ASP A 16 6.45 -12.09 -9.28
CA ASP A 16 5.14 -12.73 -9.14
C ASP A 16 4.30 -12.11 -8.00
N PHE A 17 4.94 -11.34 -7.12
CA PHE A 17 4.31 -10.65 -5.98
C PHE A 17 4.65 -9.16 -5.94
N SER A 18 3.83 -8.39 -5.22
CA SER A 18 4.09 -6.98 -4.95
C SER A 18 5.45 -6.79 -4.23
N PRO A 19 6.06 -5.58 -4.30
CA PRO A 19 7.30 -5.29 -3.56
C PRO A 19 7.21 -5.65 -2.06
N PHE A 20 6.06 -5.41 -1.43
CA PHE A 20 5.76 -5.86 -0.08
C PHE A 20 5.79 -7.39 0.07
N GLY A 21 5.10 -8.13 -0.80
CA GLY A 21 5.12 -9.60 -0.79
C GLY A 21 6.54 -10.17 -0.94
N ASN A 22 7.35 -9.58 -1.82
CA ASN A 22 8.75 -9.99 -1.98
C ASN A 22 9.57 -9.72 -0.72
N LYS A 23 9.35 -8.58 -0.05
CA LYS A 23 10.02 -8.24 1.22
C LYS A 23 9.64 -9.23 2.33
N LEU A 24 8.37 -9.61 2.42
CA LEU A 24 7.90 -10.58 3.41
C LEU A 24 8.56 -11.95 3.22
N ILE A 25 8.68 -12.42 1.97
CA ILE A 25 9.37 -13.66 1.64
C ILE A 25 10.87 -13.57 1.97
N GLN A 26 11.53 -12.47 1.60
CA GLN A 26 12.95 -12.25 1.89
C GLN A 26 13.25 -12.17 3.39
N SER A 27 12.32 -11.63 4.19
CA SER A 27 12.45 -11.58 5.65
C SER A 27 12.24 -12.94 6.33
N GLY A 28 11.81 -13.97 5.59
CA GLY A 28 11.47 -15.27 6.14
C GLY A 28 10.14 -15.29 6.91
N TYR A 29 9.37 -14.20 6.88
CA TYR A 29 8.10 -14.09 7.60
C TYR A 29 7.01 -14.98 7.00
N VAL A 30 7.01 -15.12 5.67
CA VAL A 30 6.16 -16.06 4.94
C VAL A 30 6.96 -16.77 3.87
N ASN A 31 6.57 -17.97 3.50
CA ASN A 31 7.07 -18.62 2.29
C ASN A 31 6.22 -18.24 1.07
N ARG A 32 6.68 -18.67 -0.12
CA ARG A 32 6.03 -18.36 -1.41
C ARG A 32 4.60 -18.91 -1.51
N ASP A 33 4.37 -20.11 -0.99
CA ASP A 33 3.06 -20.77 -1.05
C ASP A 33 2.05 -20.11 -0.12
N GLN A 34 2.47 -19.77 1.11
CA GLN A 34 1.69 -19.00 2.08
C GLN A 34 1.35 -17.62 1.54
N MET A 35 2.29 -16.97 0.85
CA MET A 35 2.05 -15.67 0.23
C MET A 35 0.98 -15.78 -0.87
N GLN A 36 1.06 -16.81 -1.72
CA GLN A 36 0.07 -17.05 -2.76
C GLN A 36 -1.31 -17.37 -2.17
N GLN A 37 -1.37 -18.19 -1.12
CA GLN A 37 -2.61 -18.50 -0.40
C GLN A 37 -3.24 -17.24 0.20
N ALA A 38 -2.45 -16.41 0.86
CA ALA A 38 -2.90 -15.16 1.47
C ALA A 38 -3.49 -14.18 0.42
N LEU A 39 -2.90 -14.11 -0.78
CA LEU A 39 -3.43 -13.29 -1.88
C LEU A 39 -4.77 -13.80 -2.39
N VAL A 40 -4.91 -15.12 -2.55
CA VAL A 40 -6.17 -15.74 -2.97
C VAL A 40 -7.25 -15.49 -1.92
N GLU A 41 -6.92 -15.65 -0.64
CA GLU A 41 -7.85 -15.42 0.46
C GLU A 41 -8.24 -13.94 0.59
N SER A 42 -7.28 -13.02 0.41
CA SER A 42 -7.53 -11.57 0.44
C SER A 42 -8.51 -11.18 -0.66
N ARG A 43 -8.33 -11.70 -1.87
CA ARG A 43 -9.26 -11.47 -2.98
C ARG A 43 -10.64 -12.06 -2.74
N LYS A 44 -10.74 -13.21 -2.07
CA LYS A 44 -12.01 -13.87 -1.76
C LYS A 44 -12.78 -13.18 -0.65
N THR A 45 -12.08 -12.72 0.39
CA THR A 45 -12.69 -12.20 1.62
C THR A 45 -12.79 -10.68 1.64
N GLY A 46 -12.04 -9.98 0.78
CA GLY A 46 -11.88 -8.52 0.84
C GLY A 46 -11.06 -8.05 2.04
N LYS A 47 -10.53 -8.97 2.87
CA LYS A 47 -9.71 -8.61 4.03
C LYS A 47 -8.33 -8.14 3.59
N PRO A 48 -7.72 -7.22 4.36
CA PRO A 48 -6.39 -6.75 4.07
C PRO A 48 -5.38 -7.91 4.16
N LEU A 49 -4.43 -7.89 3.23
CA LEU A 49 -3.41 -8.93 3.11
C LEU A 49 -2.60 -9.09 4.41
N THR A 50 -2.33 -8.00 5.11
CA THR A 50 -1.62 -7.98 6.39
C THR A 50 -2.33 -8.83 7.44
N GLN A 51 -3.64 -8.66 7.61
CA GLN A 51 -4.44 -9.41 8.58
C GLN A 51 -4.49 -10.91 8.27
N ILE A 52 -4.58 -11.28 6.99
CA ILE A 52 -4.57 -12.68 6.58
C ILE A 52 -3.20 -13.30 6.86
N ILE A 53 -2.13 -12.59 6.54
CA ILE A 53 -0.78 -13.07 6.82
C ILE A 53 -0.59 -13.27 8.33
N GLU A 54 -0.98 -12.31 9.17
CA GLU A 54 -0.89 -12.45 10.63
C GLU A 54 -1.70 -13.64 11.15
N ALA A 55 -2.88 -13.88 10.58
CA ALA A 55 -3.69 -15.05 10.91
C ALA A 55 -3.03 -16.37 10.46
N LEU A 56 -2.34 -16.38 9.32
CA LEU A 56 -1.65 -17.55 8.77
C LEU A 56 -0.34 -17.86 9.51
N THR A 57 0.43 -16.83 9.89
CA THR A 57 1.72 -16.99 10.58
C THR A 57 1.55 -17.10 12.09
N GLY A 58 0.42 -16.66 12.64
CA GLY A 58 0.18 -16.59 14.08
C GLY A 58 1.09 -15.58 14.79
N GLN A 59 1.77 -14.71 14.04
CA GLN A 59 2.66 -13.68 14.53
C GLN A 59 2.14 -12.32 14.10
N ALA A 60 2.40 -11.29 14.90
CA ALA A 60 2.16 -9.91 14.50
C ALA A 60 3.26 -9.46 13.53
N LEU A 61 2.88 -8.65 12.54
CA LEU A 61 3.85 -8.09 11.62
C LEU A 61 4.85 -7.19 12.38
N PRO A 62 6.17 -7.35 12.14
CA PRO A 62 7.17 -6.45 12.68
C PRO A 62 6.87 -4.98 12.31
N PRO A 63 7.12 -4.03 13.23
CA PRO A 63 6.79 -2.61 13.01
C PRO A 63 7.48 -2.03 11.77
N ASP A 64 8.69 -2.50 11.45
CA ASP A 64 9.42 -2.07 10.25
C ASP A 64 8.73 -2.51 8.95
N LEU A 65 8.14 -3.71 8.93
CA LEU A 65 7.38 -4.20 7.77
C LEU A 65 6.05 -3.47 7.62
N ILE A 66 5.40 -3.13 8.74
CA ILE A 66 4.17 -2.31 8.74
C ILE A 66 4.45 -0.91 8.16
N ARG A 67 5.52 -0.26 8.62
CA ARG A 67 5.93 1.06 8.09
C ARG A 67 6.21 1.01 6.60
N GLN A 68 6.94 -0.01 6.15
CA GLN A 68 7.23 -0.19 4.73
C GLN A 68 5.95 -0.43 3.91
N TYR A 69 5.00 -1.22 4.45
CA TYR A 69 3.71 -1.44 3.81
C TYR A 69 2.93 -0.14 3.63
N LYS A 70 2.81 0.67 4.69
CA LYS A 70 2.15 1.98 4.63
C LYS A 70 2.78 2.89 3.59
N LYS A 71 4.13 2.98 3.57
CA LYS A 71 4.85 3.77 2.58
C LYS A 71 4.54 3.34 1.14
N GLN A 72 4.46 2.03 0.90
CA GLN A 72 4.08 1.52 -0.42
C GLN A 72 2.63 1.88 -0.76
N GLN A 73 1.70 1.72 0.19
CA GLN A 73 0.29 2.07 -0.01
C GLN A 73 0.14 3.58 -0.34
N LEU A 74 0.84 4.45 0.38
CA LEU A 74 0.84 5.89 0.11
C LEU A 74 1.41 6.21 -1.28
N PHE A 75 2.42 5.46 -1.74
CA PHE A 75 2.95 5.60 -3.09
C PHE A 75 1.94 5.15 -4.15
N GLU A 76 1.26 4.02 -3.94
CA GLU A 76 0.20 3.54 -4.84
C GLU A 76 -0.96 4.53 -4.94
N LEU A 77 -1.39 5.09 -3.79
CA LEU A 77 -2.41 6.14 -3.73
C LEU A 77 -1.96 7.41 -4.45
N LYS A 78 -0.69 7.83 -4.27
CA LYS A 78 -0.10 8.97 -4.98
C LYS A 78 -0.17 8.78 -6.50
N ILE A 79 0.11 7.58 -7.00
CA ILE A 79 0.01 7.28 -8.44
C ILE A 79 -1.46 7.29 -8.90
N LEU A 80 -2.35 6.65 -8.13
CA LEU A 80 -3.75 6.48 -8.52
C LEU A 80 -4.50 7.81 -8.61
N TYR A 81 -4.28 8.70 -7.63
CA TYR A 81 -4.97 9.97 -7.53
C TYR A 81 -4.19 11.15 -8.11
N GLY A 82 -2.89 10.97 -8.40
CA GLY A 82 -2.03 12.05 -8.93
C GLY A 82 -1.75 13.16 -7.93
N VAL A 83 -2.00 12.92 -6.63
CA VAL A 83 -1.79 13.88 -5.54
C VAL A 83 -0.68 13.42 -4.62
N GLU A 84 0.02 14.35 -4.00
CA GLU A 84 1.02 14.03 -3.00
C GLU A 84 0.37 13.37 -1.79
N SER A 85 0.88 12.20 -1.39
CA SER A 85 0.49 11.54 -0.17
C SER A 85 1.36 12.02 0.99
N MET A 86 0.72 12.23 2.15
CA MET A 86 1.37 12.65 3.38
C MET A 86 1.28 11.50 4.40
N ASP A 87 2.34 11.25 5.15
CA ASP A 87 2.32 10.26 6.23
C ASP A 87 2.17 10.99 7.56
N PRO A 88 0.98 10.97 8.20
CA PRO A 88 0.74 11.71 9.43
C PRO A 88 1.60 11.21 10.62
N GLU A 89 2.24 10.03 10.53
CA GLU A 89 3.14 9.53 11.57
C GLU A 89 4.55 10.16 11.48
N LEU A 90 4.91 10.78 10.35
CA LEU A 90 6.22 11.38 10.10
C LEU A 90 6.13 12.89 9.87
N ASP A 91 5.04 13.33 9.25
CA ASP A 91 4.77 14.72 8.92
C ASP A 91 3.95 15.35 10.06
N GLU A 92 4.62 15.76 11.14
CA GLU A 92 3.99 16.54 12.22
C GLU A 92 3.57 17.92 11.70
N ARG A 93 2.38 18.01 11.12
CA ARG A 93 1.68 19.28 10.91
C ARG A 93 0.63 19.49 11.99
N PRO A 94 0.37 20.74 12.39
CA PRO A 94 -0.74 21.04 13.29
C PRO A 94 -2.04 20.58 12.63
N ILE A 95 -2.77 19.69 13.31
CA ILE A 95 -4.08 19.17 12.90
C ILE A 95 -5.06 20.32 12.61
N ASP A 96 -4.85 21.47 13.24
CA ASP A 96 -5.62 22.70 13.08
C ASP A 96 -5.59 23.23 11.62
N GLU A 97 -4.44 23.15 10.94
CA GLU A 97 -4.31 23.55 9.52
C GLU A 97 -5.10 22.61 8.59
N VAL A 98 -5.15 21.32 8.92
CA VAL A 98 -5.91 20.32 8.15
C VAL A 98 -7.41 20.53 8.35
N GLY A 99 -7.83 20.87 9.57
CA GLY A 99 -9.22 21.20 9.89
C GLY A 99 -9.73 22.42 9.10
N GLU A 100 -8.96 23.50 9.08
CA GLU A 100 -9.32 24.71 8.33
C GLU A 100 -9.44 24.45 6.81
N LEU A 101 -8.56 23.61 6.26
CA LEU A 101 -8.63 23.18 4.86
C LEU A 101 -9.86 22.34 4.56
N ILE A 102 -10.26 21.45 5.47
CA ILE A 102 -11.48 20.63 5.33
C ILE A 102 -12.72 21.53 5.31
N ASP A 103 -12.83 22.44 6.29
CA ASP A 103 -13.98 23.35 6.41
C ASP A 103 -14.11 24.29 5.20
N THR A 104 -12.98 24.62 4.56
CA THR A 104 -12.96 25.51 3.40
C THR A 104 -13.22 24.79 2.07
N LEU A 105 -12.69 23.57 1.90
CA LEU A 105 -12.65 22.87 0.60
C LEU A 105 -13.68 21.75 0.46
N ILE A 106 -14.26 21.27 1.56
CA ILE A 106 -15.31 20.25 1.55
C ILE A 106 -16.62 20.93 1.97
N PRO A 107 -17.47 21.35 1.02
CA PRO A 107 -18.75 21.95 1.37
C PRO A 107 -19.61 20.93 2.12
N ILE A 108 -19.95 21.26 3.36
CA ILE A 108 -20.93 20.52 4.16
C ILE A 108 -22.28 21.18 3.91
N ASP A 109 -22.94 20.80 2.82
CA ASP A 109 -24.34 21.12 2.53
C ASP A 109 -25.18 19.83 2.63
#